data_AF-A0A1I8BDZ6-F1
#
_entry.id   AF-A0A1I8BDZ6-F1
#
_cell.length_a   1.000
_cell.length_b   1.000
_cell.length_c   1.000
_cell.angle_alpha   90.00
_cell.angle_beta   90.00
_cell.angle_gamma   90.00
#
_symmetry.space_group_name_H-M   'P 1'
#
loop_
_entity.id
_entity.type
_entity.pdbx_description
1 polymer ?
#
loop_
_entity_poly.entity_id
_entity_poly.type
_entity_poly.pdbx_seq_one_letter_code
_entity_poly.pdbx_strand_id
1 'polypeptide(L)'
;MGMCWEGIYLKKRQIGCIFNENNKTKINLNIGEQKIKEKTVYECQKNEYGILNILAIECISNDGKRYKIGKQWTEGDFIFYCKKRIDSSNCEKTCIGCFHKNQNLFDGDRFELNKTVFQCEIRPKRHLIKPVACISEGRVERVIDCKWFIYFI
;
A
#
# COMPACT_ATOMS: atom_id res chain seq x y z
N MET A 1 60.87 30.10 3.26
CA MET A 1 59.71 30.73 2.59
C MET A 1 59.31 29.83 1.43
N GLY A 2 58.32 28.95 1.64
CA GLY A 2 57.89 27.96 0.65
C GLY A 2 56.37 27.97 0.60
N MET A 3 55.84 28.44 -0.53
CA MET A 3 54.42 28.68 -0.75
C MET A 3 53.65 27.35 -0.81
N CYS A 4 52.67 27.18 0.07
CA CYS A 4 51.66 26.14 -0.06
C CYS A 4 50.76 26.49 -1.26
N TRP A 5 50.69 25.60 -2.24
CA TRP A 5 49.69 25.69 -3.30
C TRP A 5 48.31 25.42 -2.70
N GLU A 6 47.45 26.45 -2.64
CA GLU A 6 46.02 26.26 -2.42
C GLU A 6 45.43 25.60 -3.66
N GLY A 7 45.43 24.26 -3.67
CA GLY A 7 44.65 23.51 -4.62
C GLY A 7 43.18 23.84 -4.45
N ILE A 8 42.55 24.42 -5.48
CA ILE A 8 41.10 24.62 -5.54
C ILE A 8 40.47 23.24 -5.55
N TYR A 9 40.05 22.75 -4.38
CA TYR A 9 39.27 21.54 -4.28
C TYR A 9 37.93 21.78 -4.99
N LEU A 10 37.77 21.23 -6.19
CA LEU A 10 36.47 21.17 -6.88
C LEU A 10 35.50 20.39 -5.98
N LYS A 11 34.68 21.11 -5.22
CA LYS A 11 33.65 20.52 -4.38
C LYS A 11 32.56 19.96 -5.30
N LYS A 12 32.64 18.66 -5.59
CA LYS A 12 31.60 17.95 -6.37
C LYS A 12 30.25 18.20 -5.71
N ARG A 13 29.37 18.92 -6.40
CA ARG A 13 27.99 19.16 -5.95
C ARG A 13 27.17 17.95 -6.36
N GLN A 14 26.55 17.28 -5.40
CA GLN A 14 25.52 16.29 -5.70
C GLN A 14 24.25 17.02 -6.12
N ILE A 15 23.76 16.71 -7.32
CA ILE A 15 22.64 17.45 -7.96
C ILE A 15 21.34 16.64 -7.86
N GLY A 16 21.42 15.32 -7.81
CA GLY A 16 20.25 14.45 -7.85
C GLY A 16 20.56 12.97 -7.75
N CYS A 17 19.50 12.17 -7.83
CA CYS A 17 19.52 10.72 -7.78
C CYS A 17 19.26 10.13 -9.18
N ILE A 18 19.83 8.97 -9.48
CA ILE A 18 19.52 8.22 -10.70
C ILE A 18 18.36 7.28 -10.44
N PHE A 19 17.20 7.55 -11.03
CA PHE A 19 15.99 6.75 -10.91
C PHE A 19 15.80 5.81 -12.09
N ASN A 20 15.58 4.54 -11.81
CA ASN A 20 15.26 3.54 -12.83
C ASN A 20 13.75 3.55 -13.11
N GLU A 21 13.34 4.23 -14.17
CA GLU A 21 11.94 4.26 -14.61
C GLU A 21 11.51 2.87 -15.07
N ASN A 22 12.29 2.27 -15.97
CA ASN A 22 12.10 0.91 -16.50
C ASN A 22 13.46 0.18 -16.60
N ASN A 23 13.46 -1.11 -16.94
CA ASN A 23 14.70 -1.90 -17.12
C ASN A 23 15.71 -1.30 -18.12
N LYS A 24 15.28 -0.36 -18.96
CA LYS A 24 16.10 0.28 -20.00
C LYS A 24 16.31 1.79 -19.80
N THR A 25 15.52 2.45 -18.95
CA THR A 25 15.49 3.92 -18.86
C THR A 25 15.88 4.39 -17.47
N LYS A 26 16.94 5.19 -17.41
CA LYS A 26 17.40 5.87 -16.21
C LYS A 26 17.18 7.37 -16.38
N ILE A 27 16.57 8.00 -15.38
CA ILE A 27 16.35 9.45 -15.36
C ILE A 27 17.04 10.04 -14.14
N ASN A 28 17.49 11.29 -14.25
CA ASN A 28 17.99 12.04 -13.10
C ASN A 28 16.82 12.73 -12.41
N LEU A 29 16.66 12.50 -11.12
CA LEU A 29 15.74 13.24 -10.26
C LEU A 29 16.54 14.25 -9.45
N ASN A 30 16.17 15.52 -9.51
CA ASN A 30 16.77 16.53 -8.63
C ASN A 30 16.36 16.29 -7.17
N ILE A 31 17.11 16.86 -6.23
CA ILE A 31 16.77 16.77 -4.80
C ILE A 31 15.38 17.38 -4.57
N GLY A 32 14.49 16.62 -3.93
CA GLY A 32 13.08 16.99 -3.70
C GLY A 32 12.15 16.71 -4.88
N GLU A 33 12.67 16.27 -6.02
CA GLU A 33 11.84 15.90 -7.16
C GLU A 33 11.15 14.55 -6.92
N GLN A 34 9.86 14.51 -7.24
CA GLN A 34 9.01 13.34 -7.04
C GLN A 34 8.67 12.67 -8.37
N LYS A 35 8.71 11.35 -8.39
CA LYS A 35 8.34 10.54 -9.56
C LYS A 35 7.41 9.42 -9.14
N ILE A 36 6.36 9.22 -9.93
CA ILE A 36 5.43 8.11 -9.76
C ILE A 36 5.92 6.93 -10.60
N LYS A 37 5.97 5.76 -9.98
CA LYS A 37 6.16 4.49 -10.68
C LYS A 37 5.16 3.48 -10.13
N GLU A 38 4.34 2.93 -11.03
CA GLU A 38 3.22 2.04 -10.72
C GLU A 38 2.23 2.69 -9.72
N LYS A 39 2.24 2.25 -8.46
CA LYS A 39 1.36 2.77 -7.39
C LYS A 39 2.13 3.39 -6.23
N THR A 40 3.36 3.83 -6.48
CA THR A 40 4.25 4.40 -5.46
C THR A 40 4.86 5.72 -5.94
N VAL A 41 4.93 6.68 -5.04
CA VAL A 41 5.64 7.95 -5.22
C VAL A 41 7.04 7.83 -4.61
N TYR A 42 8.05 8.12 -5.42
CA TYR A 42 9.45 8.16 -5.04
C TYR A 42 9.94 9.60 -5.02
N GLU A 43 10.85 9.91 -4.09
CA GLU A 43 11.49 11.21 -3.99
C GLU A 43 13.01 11.04 -3.81
N CYS A 44 13.79 11.90 -4.47
CA CYS A 44 15.23 11.98 -4.21
C CYS A 44 15.49 12.84 -2.97
N GLN A 45 15.95 12.20 -1.90
CA GLN A 45 16.19 12.85 -0.61
C GLN A 45 17.64 12.70 -0.17
N LYS A 46 18.13 13.69 0.56
CA LYS A 46 19.45 13.69 1.17
C LYS A 46 19.33 13.21 2.61
N ASN A 47 20.09 12.18 3.00
CA ASN A 47 20.13 11.73 4.38
C ASN A 47 21.01 12.64 5.26
N GLU A 48 21.04 12.37 6.57
CA GLU A 48 21.80 13.13 7.55
C GLU A 48 23.32 13.13 7.28
N TYR A 49 23.83 12.06 6.69
CA TYR A 49 25.24 11.93 6.27
C TYR A 49 25.55 12.60 4.92
N GLY A 50 24.55 13.23 4.32
CA GLY A 50 24.66 13.93 3.06
C GLY A 50 24.71 13.04 1.82
N ILE A 51 24.28 11.80 1.91
CA ILE A 51 24.13 10.84 0.81
C ILE A 51 22.74 10.99 0.20
N LEU A 52 22.67 11.06 -1.13
CA LEU A 52 21.41 11.08 -1.87
C LEU A 52 20.86 9.66 -2.05
N ASN A 53 19.59 9.47 -1.69
CA ASN A 53 18.87 8.22 -1.84
C ASN A 53 17.49 8.48 -2.44
N ILE A 54 17.01 7.52 -3.22
CA ILE A 54 15.62 7.49 -3.68
C ILE A 54 14.81 6.76 -2.61
N LEU A 55 13.80 7.44 -2.08
CA LEU A 55 12.92 6.88 -1.06
C LEU A 55 11.49 6.86 -1.57
N ALA A 56 10.80 5.73 -1.42
CA ALA A 56 9.35 5.71 -1.50
C ALA A 56 8.76 6.46 -0.30
N ILE A 57 7.86 7.38 -0.57
CA ILE A 57 7.27 8.29 0.43
C ILE A 57 5.75 8.12 0.57
N GLU A 58 5.07 7.73 -0.51
CA GLU A 58 3.61 7.67 -0.57
C GLU A 58 3.13 6.51 -1.46
N CYS A 59 1.99 5.93 -1.07
CA CYS A 59 1.23 4.98 -1.87
C CYS A 59 0.12 5.70 -2.64
N ILE A 60 -0.22 5.19 -3.81
CA ILE A 60 -1.30 5.70 -4.64
C ILE A 60 -2.50 4.75 -4.56
N SER A 61 -3.67 5.31 -4.27
CA SER A 61 -4.94 4.59 -4.27
C SER A 61 -5.45 4.32 -5.68
N ASN A 62 -6.49 3.49 -5.81
CA ASN A 62 -7.04 3.20 -7.13
C ASN A 62 -7.74 4.43 -7.77
N ASP A 63 -8.20 5.39 -6.98
CA ASP A 63 -8.72 6.69 -7.44
C ASP A 63 -7.63 7.76 -7.66
N GLY A 64 -6.34 7.40 -7.54
CA GLY A 64 -5.21 8.28 -7.83
C GLY A 64 -4.81 9.22 -6.68
N LYS A 65 -5.47 9.14 -5.51
CA LYS A 65 -5.07 9.90 -4.31
C LYS A 65 -3.76 9.36 -3.73
N ARG A 66 -3.00 10.26 -3.11
CA ARG A 66 -1.71 9.95 -2.49
C ARG A 66 -1.85 9.83 -0.98
N TYR A 67 -1.27 8.78 -0.42
CA TYR A 67 -1.29 8.50 1.01
C TYR A 67 0.13 8.27 1.51
N LYS A 68 0.55 9.07 2.48
CA LYS A 68 1.85 8.92 3.14
C LYS A 68 1.98 7.55 3.82
N ILE A 69 3.20 7.07 3.94
CA ILE A 69 3.52 5.89 4.74
C ILE A 69 2.91 6.04 6.15
N GLY A 70 2.28 4.97 6.64
CA GLY A 70 1.59 4.99 7.93
C GLY A 70 0.13 5.43 7.86
N LYS A 71 -0.36 5.90 6.70
CA LYS A 71 -1.77 6.26 6.53
C LYS A 71 -2.59 5.07 6.04
N GLN A 72 -3.84 5.05 6.51
CA GLN A 72 -4.88 4.12 6.09
C GLN A 72 -5.99 4.86 5.38
N TRP A 73 -6.68 4.18 4.49
CA TRP A 73 -7.84 4.70 3.76
C TRP A 73 -8.76 3.57 3.33
N THR A 74 -10.00 3.92 3.01
CA THR A 74 -10.99 2.98 2.50
C THR A 74 -11.06 3.06 0.98
N GLU A 75 -11.17 1.90 0.33
CA GLU A 75 -11.53 1.79 -1.08
C GLU A 75 -12.56 0.67 -1.24
N GLY A 76 -13.78 1.04 -1.64
CA GLY A 76 -14.91 0.11 -1.65
C GLY A 76 -15.15 -0.45 -0.25
N ASP A 77 -15.28 -1.77 -0.16
CA ASP A 77 -15.52 -2.48 1.10
C ASP A 77 -14.24 -2.90 1.83
N PHE A 78 -13.09 -2.32 1.48
CA PHE A 78 -11.78 -2.70 2.03
C PHE A 78 -10.99 -1.52 2.59
N ILE A 79 -10.15 -1.82 3.56
CA ILE A 79 -9.25 -0.87 4.22
C ILE A 79 -7.82 -1.17 3.76
N PHE A 80 -7.16 -0.14 3.24
CA PHE A 80 -5.79 -0.21 2.79
C PHE A 80 -4.89 0.61 3.71
N TYR A 81 -3.64 0.19 3.78
CA TYR A 81 -2.57 0.83 4.54
C TYR A 81 -1.32 0.95 3.69
N CYS A 82 -0.66 2.11 3.75
CA CYS A 82 0.61 2.33 3.08
C CYS A 82 1.75 1.85 3.96
N LYS A 83 2.26 0.64 3.67
CA LYS A 83 3.34 0.01 4.42
C LYS A 83 4.68 0.29 3.75
N LYS A 84 5.68 0.73 4.52
CA LYS A 84 7.07 0.73 4.07
C LYS A 84 7.62 -0.69 4.09
N ARG A 85 8.18 -1.19 2.99
CA ARG A 85 8.89 -2.48 3.01
C ARG A 85 10.20 -2.30 3.76
N ILE A 86 10.53 -3.26 4.62
CA ILE A 86 11.76 -3.23 5.42
C ILE A 86 12.96 -3.56 4.51
N ASP A 87 12.74 -4.45 3.55
CA ASP A 87 13.79 -5.05 2.72
C ASP A 87 14.06 -4.26 1.43
N SER A 88 13.29 -3.19 1.17
CA SER A 88 13.44 -2.38 -0.04
C SER A 88 13.11 -0.92 0.20
N SER A 89 13.59 -0.04 -0.68
CA SER A 89 13.24 1.38 -0.70
C SER A 89 11.81 1.66 -1.17
N ASN A 90 10.96 0.63 -1.27
CA ASN A 90 9.61 0.72 -1.82
C ASN A 90 8.57 0.74 -0.69
N CYS A 91 7.40 1.29 -0.99
CA CYS A 91 6.21 1.09 -0.17
C CYS A 91 5.20 0.21 -0.91
N GLU A 92 4.31 -0.40 -0.15
CA GLU A 92 3.31 -1.33 -0.63
C GLU A 92 1.93 -0.97 -0.07
N LYS A 93 0.98 -0.82 -0.99
CA LYS A 93 -0.44 -0.76 -0.65
C LYS A 93 -0.88 -2.14 -0.19
N THR A 94 -1.16 -2.27 1.10
CA THR A 94 -1.56 -3.55 1.73
C THR A 94 -3.01 -3.45 2.17
N CYS A 95 -3.83 -4.44 1.83
CA CYS A 95 -5.17 -4.57 2.40
C CYS A 95 -5.03 -5.09 3.84
N ILE A 96 -5.63 -4.40 4.79
CA ILE A 96 -5.54 -4.73 6.22
C ILE A 96 -6.88 -5.11 6.84
N GLY A 97 -8.00 -4.93 6.12
CA GLY A 97 -9.33 -5.23 6.64
C GLY A 97 -10.44 -4.92 5.64
N CYS A 98 -11.67 -5.13 6.10
CA CYS A 98 -12.90 -4.81 5.40
C CYS A 98 -13.58 -3.61 6.08
N PHE A 99 -14.41 -2.89 5.32
CA PHE A 99 -15.16 -1.75 5.81
C PHE A 99 -16.65 -1.99 5.59
N HIS A 100 -17.42 -2.02 6.68
CA HIS A 100 -18.87 -2.24 6.60
C HIS A 100 -19.60 -1.38 7.62
N LYS A 101 -20.67 -0.68 7.20
CA LYS A 101 -21.50 0.18 8.09
C LYS A 101 -20.68 1.13 8.98
N ASN A 102 -19.67 1.77 8.41
CA ASN A 102 -18.77 2.68 9.11
C ASN A 102 -17.94 2.02 10.23
N GLN A 103 -17.74 0.71 10.14
CA GLN A 103 -16.90 -0.06 11.05
C GLN A 103 -15.76 -0.72 10.28
N ASN A 104 -14.61 -0.75 10.94
CA ASN A 104 -13.43 -1.46 10.47
C ASN A 104 -13.49 -2.89 10.99
N LEU A 105 -13.41 -3.84 10.07
CA LEU A 105 -13.39 -5.27 10.34
C LEU A 105 -12.03 -5.82 9.92
N PHE A 106 -11.40 -6.60 10.79
CA PHE A 106 -10.11 -7.23 10.52
C PHE A 106 -10.29 -8.69 10.11
N ASP A 107 -9.18 -9.37 9.76
CA ASP A 107 -9.24 -10.76 9.33
C ASP A 107 -9.94 -11.66 10.37
N GLY A 108 -10.98 -12.38 9.93
CA GLY A 108 -11.78 -13.24 10.79
C GLY A 108 -13.04 -12.58 11.37
N ASP A 109 -13.13 -11.25 11.38
CA ASP A 109 -14.32 -10.54 11.86
C ASP A 109 -15.52 -10.82 10.98
N ARG A 110 -16.70 -10.86 11.61
CA ARG A 110 -17.97 -11.22 10.96
C ARG A 110 -19.00 -10.12 11.07
N PHE A 111 -19.87 -10.05 10.07
CA PHE A 111 -20.99 -9.13 10.05
C PHE A 111 -22.20 -9.75 9.34
N GLU A 112 -23.38 -9.24 9.68
CA GLU A 112 -24.64 -9.70 9.12
C GLU A 112 -25.17 -8.74 8.06
N LEU A 113 -25.57 -9.30 6.94
CA LEU A 113 -26.22 -8.58 5.85
C LEU A 113 -27.27 -9.48 5.20
N ASN A 114 -28.52 -9.04 5.16
CA ASN A 114 -29.62 -9.74 4.47
C ASN A 114 -29.74 -11.23 4.84
N LYS A 115 -29.80 -11.56 6.15
CA LYS A 115 -29.84 -12.94 6.68
C LYS A 115 -28.64 -13.81 6.29
N THR A 116 -27.54 -13.22 5.86
CA THR A 116 -26.28 -13.91 5.59
C THR A 116 -25.21 -13.36 6.51
N VAL A 117 -24.41 -14.25 7.10
CA VAL A 117 -23.22 -13.88 7.87
C VAL A 117 -22.03 -13.92 6.94
N PHE A 118 -21.34 -12.79 6.83
CA PHE A 118 -20.10 -12.65 6.09
C PHE A 118 -18.91 -12.59 7.04
N GLN A 119 -17.75 -13.00 6.55
CA GLN A 119 -16.47 -12.91 7.24
C GLN A 119 -15.47 -12.15 6.38
N CYS A 120 -14.75 -11.20 6.99
CA CYS A 120 -13.63 -10.56 6.35
C CYS A 120 -12.46 -11.56 6.26
N GLU A 121 -11.95 -11.82 5.06
CA GLU A 121 -10.78 -12.67 4.83
C GLU A 121 -9.67 -11.86 4.14
N ILE A 122 -8.56 -11.66 4.84
CA ILE A 122 -7.37 -10.94 4.35
C ILE A 122 -6.22 -11.94 4.20
N ARG A 123 -5.72 -12.09 2.98
CA ARG A 123 -4.55 -12.92 2.65
C ARG A 123 -3.55 -12.11 1.82
N PRO A 124 -2.27 -12.50 1.75
CA PRO A 124 -1.24 -11.71 1.05
C PRO A 124 -1.56 -11.41 -0.43
N LYS A 125 -2.27 -12.31 -1.12
CA LYS A 125 -2.60 -12.19 -2.55
C LYS A 125 -4.08 -11.94 -2.84
N ARG A 126 -4.95 -12.13 -1.85
CA ARG A 126 -6.41 -12.02 -2.03
C ARG A 126 -7.05 -11.47 -0.77
N HIS A 127 -8.07 -10.64 -0.95
CA HIS A 127 -8.93 -10.19 0.13
C HIS A 127 -10.37 -10.30 -0.36
N LEU A 128 -11.26 -10.77 0.50
CA LEU A 128 -12.63 -11.07 0.13
C LEU A 128 -13.55 -11.02 1.35
N ILE A 129 -14.81 -10.70 1.09
CA ILE A 129 -15.89 -10.79 2.06
C ILE A 129 -16.59 -12.13 1.78
N LYS A 130 -16.33 -13.13 2.62
CA LYS A 130 -16.79 -14.51 2.41
C LYS A 130 -18.13 -14.75 3.09
N PRO A 131 -19.18 -15.25 2.40
CA PRO A 131 -20.34 -15.78 3.09
C PRO A 131 -19.96 -17.05 3.86
N VAL A 132 -20.28 -17.11 5.15
CA VAL A 132 -19.91 -18.23 6.04
C VAL A 132 -21.08 -18.89 6.75
N ALA A 133 -22.25 -18.23 6.79
CA ALA A 133 -23.47 -18.79 7.37
C ALA A 133 -24.72 -18.04 6.88
N CYS A 134 -25.88 -18.63 7.10
CA CYS A 134 -27.20 -18.00 6.90
C CYS A 134 -27.90 -17.86 8.25
N ILE A 135 -28.87 -16.96 8.34
CA ILE A 135 -29.69 -16.73 9.53
C ILE A 135 -31.11 -17.17 9.23
N SER A 136 -31.54 -18.23 9.91
CA SER A 136 -32.90 -18.76 9.83
C SER A 136 -33.55 -18.67 11.21
N GLU A 137 -34.75 -18.09 11.30
CA GLU A 137 -35.51 -17.96 12.55
C GLU A 137 -34.73 -17.37 13.74
N GLY A 138 -33.79 -16.45 13.48
CA GLY A 138 -32.94 -15.84 14.51
C GLY A 138 -31.79 -16.73 15.00
N ARG A 139 -31.57 -17.89 14.39
CA ARG A 139 -30.43 -18.78 14.64
C ARG A 139 -29.44 -18.72 13.48
N VAL A 140 -28.15 -18.78 13.79
CA VAL A 140 -27.09 -18.84 12.79
C VAL A 140 -26.90 -20.30 12.35
N GLU A 141 -27.21 -20.58 11.09
CA GLU A 141 -27.03 -21.87 10.45
C GLU A 141 -25.76 -21.85 9.59
N ARG A 142 -24.80 -22.72 9.91
CA ARG A 142 -23.56 -22.85 9.13
C ARG A 142 -23.81 -23.77 7.95
N VAL A 143 -23.93 -23.19 6.76
CA VAL A 143 -24.00 -23.96 5.52
C VAL A 143 -22.60 -24.13 4.96
N ILE A 144 -22.07 -25.36 4.98
CA ILE A 144 -20.88 -25.74 4.23
C ILE A 144 -21.38 -25.94 2.79
N ASP A 145 -20.94 -25.07 1.86
CA ASP A 145 -21.42 -24.98 0.47
C ASP A 145 -22.89 -24.55 0.35
N CYS A 146 -23.12 -23.28 -0.02
CA CYS A 146 -24.43 -22.81 -0.50
C CYS A 146 -24.76 -23.48 -1.85
N LYS A 147 -25.13 -24.77 -1.85
CA LYS A 147 -25.94 -25.34 -2.93
C LYS A 147 -27.41 -25.01 -2.64
N TRP A 148 -27.98 -24.19 -3.50
CA TRP A 148 -29.40 -23.92 -3.54
C TRP A 148 -30.13 -25.22 -3.92
N PHE A 149 -30.81 -25.87 -2.97
CA PHE A 149 -31.86 -26.81 -3.31
C PHE A 149 -33.09 -25.99 -3.69
N ILE A 150 -33.22 -25.69 -4.98
CA ILE A 150 -34.50 -25.24 -5.53
C ILE A 150 -35.39 -26.49 -5.52
N TYR A 151 -36.26 -26.62 -4.53
CA TYR A 151 -37.41 -27.51 -4.66
C TYR A 151 -38.35 -26.89 -5.69
N PHE A 152 -38.24 -27.34 -6.94
CA PHE A 152 -39.34 -27.19 -7.89
C PHE A 152 -40.42 -28.21 -7.47
N ILE A 153 -41.54 -27.69 -6.97
CA ILE A 153 -42.82 -28.40 -6.86
C ILE A 153 -43.51 -28.34 -8.23
#